data_AF-R9HVF1-F1
#
_entry.id   AF-R9HVF1-F1
#
_cell.length_a   1.000
_cell.length_b   1.000
_cell.length_c   1.000
_cell.angle_alpha   90.00
_cell.angle_beta   90.00
_cell.angle_gamma   90.00
#
_symmetry.space_group_name_H-M   'P 1'
#
loop_
_entity.id
_entity.type
_entity.pdbx_description
1 polymer ?
#
loop_
_entity_poly.entity_id
_entity_poly.type
_entity_poly.pdbx_seq_one_letter_code
_entity_poly.pdbx_strand_id
1 'polypeptide(L)'
;MILAICLLLPLFCGCSSDDSSEMNEHPTINDIQFTEQGSKREVLYAIDGSKGLTLDESIRSQISIAANKTISGDGFTFSEEFDTDNLSSLPDYSTVKQWSDKAVAKAKTSYWVRYQLPSQVAMFKLRIAYVDGINVGVEHNAAQKIVIENKNANVSAQGQNYVTEYEMPHLMEGNTYVEHEVTAGGNKVLNYAMEWNDHMKHSRWVAYSYDAITGVKNVTRSDDAWAVDPLLPESMRVDNSWHTNDGFDRGHLCASDDRSFSTEANKQTFYFSNMSPQLNSFNGGYWVTFEQLLNSWVRKDNAFGSVYDKIYVAKGGTLDKLLIDYKGTKAGGDGVMPATDSKGFTSKGLPVPQYYFIAVLAHRANQPVDIATSYQTIGFWVEHRDDYGYTFEHPLNRDDTKANAISIDELESKTGIDFFCNLPDYIEDEVESSYNLTDWAW
;
A
#
# COMPACT_ATOMS: atom_id res chain seq x y z
N MET A 1 -23.53 -61.23 -52.30
CA MET A 1 -23.21 -60.12 -51.38
C MET A 1 -22.31 -60.70 -50.30
N ILE A 2 -21.04 -60.36 -50.13
CA ILE A 2 -20.13 -59.35 -50.70
C ILE A 2 -18.76 -60.03 -50.87
N LEU A 3 -18.05 -59.60 -51.91
CA LEU A 3 -16.73 -59.99 -52.42
C LEU A 3 -15.60 -60.06 -51.38
N ALA A 4 -14.73 -61.06 -51.53
CA ALA A 4 -13.32 -61.00 -51.13
C ALA A 4 -12.47 -61.57 -52.27
N ILE A 5 -11.63 -60.73 -52.88
CA ILE A 5 -10.55 -61.14 -53.79
C ILE A 5 -9.32 -60.29 -53.44
N CYS A 6 -8.30 -60.94 -52.87
CA CYS A 6 -6.93 -60.44 -52.78
C CYS A 6 -6.03 -61.39 -53.58
N LEU A 7 -5.23 -60.86 -54.49
CA LEU A 7 -4.19 -61.57 -55.22
C LEU A 7 -2.90 -60.73 -55.32
N LEU A 8 -1.82 -61.35 -54.83
CA LEU A 8 -0.43 -61.40 -55.36
C LEU A 8 0.55 -60.19 -55.28
N LEU A 9 1.55 -60.31 -54.37
CA LEU A 9 3.02 -60.51 -54.55
C LEU A 9 3.74 -59.88 -55.78
N PRO A 10 5.05 -59.47 -55.70
CA PRO A 10 6.17 -60.34 -55.28
C PRO A 10 7.40 -59.70 -54.56
N LEU A 11 8.33 -60.60 -54.16
CA LEU A 11 9.64 -60.42 -53.52
C LEU A 11 10.64 -59.53 -54.29
N PHE A 12 11.57 -58.88 -53.58
CA PHE A 12 13.01 -58.87 -53.94
C PHE A 12 13.92 -58.68 -52.70
N CYS A 13 15.05 -59.36 -52.75
CA CYS A 13 16.13 -59.46 -51.76
C CYS A 13 17.22 -58.42 -52.08
N GLY A 14 17.94 -57.89 -51.08
CA GLY A 14 19.30 -57.39 -51.32
C GLY A 14 19.77 -56.16 -50.53
N CYS A 15 20.86 -56.39 -49.78
CA CYS A 15 21.95 -55.48 -49.45
C CYS A 15 21.86 -54.63 -48.17
N SER A 16 22.75 -55.02 -47.25
CA SER A 16 23.34 -54.26 -46.17
C SER A 16 23.85 -52.88 -46.61
N SER A 17 23.48 -51.86 -45.86
CA SER A 17 24.35 -50.71 -45.59
C SER A 17 24.28 -50.44 -44.10
N ASP A 18 25.37 -50.73 -43.42
CA ASP A 18 25.68 -50.13 -42.12
C ASP A 18 25.59 -48.61 -42.30
N ASP A 19 24.56 -48.02 -41.70
CA ASP A 19 24.49 -46.58 -41.48
C ASP A 19 24.35 -46.39 -39.97
N SER A 20 25.46 -46.60 -39.27
CA SER A 20 25.63 -46.15 -37.89
C SER A 20 25.69 -44.62 -37.92
N SER A 21 24.53 -43.99 -38.06
CA SER A 21 24.36 -42.62 -37.63
C SER A 21 24.55 -42.63 -36.11
N GLU A 22 25.64 -42.02 -35.64
CA GLU A 22 25.72 -41.56 -34.26
C GLU A 22 24.52 -40.63 -34.05
N MET A 23 23.46 -41.16 -33.42
CA MET A 23 22.42 -40.31 -32.86
C MET A 23 23.13 -39.44 -31.83
N ASN A 24 23.30 -38.16 -32.12
CA ASN A 24 23.65 -37.17 -31.10
C ASN A 24 22.58 -37.26 -30.02
N GLU A 25 22.88 -37.95 -28.92
CA GLU A 25 21.97 -38.05 -27.79
C GLU A 25 21.79 -36.65 -27.22
N HIS A 26 20.56 -36.14 -27.29
CA HIS A 26 20.18 -34.86 -26.71
C HIS A 26 20.37 -34.91 -25.18
N PRO A 27 20.94 -33.86 -24.56
CA PRO A 27 21.13 -33.84 -23.11
C PRO A 27 19.80 -33.97 -22.36
N THR A 28 19.84 -34.76 -21.29
CA THR A 28 18.72 -35.09 -20.41
C THR A 28 18.90 -34.44 -19.04
N ILE A 29 17.88 -34.56 -18.18
CA ILE A 29 17.95 -34.13 -16.79
C ILE A 29 19.12 -34.78 -16.02
N ASN A 30 19.55 -35.98 -16.42
CA ASN A 30 20.64 -36.68 -15.75
C ASN A 30 22.02 -36.10 -16.06
N ASP A 31 22.14 -35.35 -17.16
CA ASP A 31 23.36 -34.66 -17.57
C ASP A 31 23.59 -33.36 -16.78
N ILE A 32 22.57 -32.90 -16.05
CA ILE A 32 22.68 -31.78 -15.12
C ILE A 32 23.36 -32.26 -13.83
N GLN A 33 24.64 -31.92 -13.70
CA GLN A 33 25.42 -32.13 -12.48
C GLN A 33 24.99 -31.13 -11.41
N PHE A 34 24.88 -31.59 -10.15
CA PHE A 34 24.66 -30.72 -9.01
C PHE A 34 25.96 -29.97 -8.67
N THR A 35 25.88 -28.66 -8.54
CA THR A 35 26.99 -27.76 -8.24
C THR A 35 26.86 -27.08 -6.88
N GLU A 36 25.72 -27.22 -6.21
CA GLU A 36 25.48 -26.77 -4.83
C GLU A 36 24.69 -27.83 -4.05
N GLN A 37 24.94 -27.94 -2.74
CA GLN A 37 24.25 -28.94 -1.93
C GLN A 37 22.78 -28.58 -1.74
N GLY A 38 21.88 -29.55 -1.98
CA GLY A 38 20.44 -29.37 -1.80
C GLY A 38 19.74 -28.64 -2.95
N SER A 39 20.46 -28.36 -4.05
CA SER A 39 19.85 -27.87 -5.27
C SER A 39 18.97 -28.94 -5.95
N LYS A 40 18.08 -28.46 -6.82
CA LYS A 40 17.19 -29.25 -7.66
C LYS A 40 17.52 -29.02 -9.12
N ARG A 41 17.14 -29.97 -9.96
CA ARG A 41 17.34 -29.93 -11.41
C ARG A 41 16.03 -30.17 -12.13
N GLU A 42 15.82 -29.46 -13.23
CA GLU A 42 14.65 -29.62 -14.09
C GLU A 42 15.04 -29.35 -15.55
N VAL A 43 14.24 -29.85 -16.49
CA VAL A 43 14.36 -29.50 -17.90
C VAL A 43 13.12 -28.72 -18.28
N LEU A 44 13.34 -27.48 -18.71
CA LEU A 44 12.29 -26.58 -19.17
C LEU A 44 12.26 -26.55 -20.69
N TYR A 45 11.11 -26.20 -21.24
CA TYR A 45 10.93 -26.02 -22.68
C TYR A 45 10.88 -24.53 -23.00
N ALA A 46 11.83 -24.05 -23.79
CA ALA A 46 11.86 -22.69 -24.32
C ALA A 46 10.79 -22.51 -25.40
N ILE A 47 9.53 -22.44 -24.98
CA ILE A 47 8.31 -22.30 -25.79
C ILE A 47 7.35 -21.40 -25.03
N ASP A 48 6.70 -20.48 -25.74
CA ASP A 48 5.72 -19.57 -25.16
C ASP A 48 4.51 -20.34 -24.60
N GLY A 49 4.16 -20.09 -23.33
CA GLY A 49 3.04 -20.77 -22.65
C GLY A 49 3.34 -22.20 -22.16
N SER A 50 4.60 -22.63 -22.16
CA SER A 50 5.01 -23.91 -21.55
C SER A 50 4.91 -23.88 -20.02
N LYS A 51 4.96 -25.07 -19.40
CA LYS A 51 5.01 -25.20 -17.93
C LYS A 51 6.24 -24.48 -17.37
N GLY A 52 6.04 -23.58 -16.42
CA GLY A 52 7.12 -22.88 -15.74
C GLY A 52 7.77 -23.70 -14.61
N LEU A 53 8.92 -23.20 -14.15
CA LEU A 53 9.66 -23.65 -12.99
C LEU A 53 9.09 -23.02 -11.71
N THR A 54 8.72 -23.86 -10.74
CA THR A 54 8.41 -23.42 -9.37
C THR A 54 9.68 -23.48 -8.53
N LEU A 55 10.20 -22.32 -8.13
CA LEU A 55 11.41 -22.24 -7.29
C LEU A 55 11.14 -22.52 -5.80
N ASP A 56 9.99 -22.06 -5.29
CA ASP A 56 9.52 -22.26 -3.91
C ASP A 56 8.00 -22.48 -3.95
N GLU A 57 7.49 -23.52 -3.29
CA GLU A 57 6.06 -23.86 -3.28
C GLU A 57 5.18 -22.81 -2.58
N SER A 58 5.78 -21.96 -1.74
CA SER A 58 5.09 -20.82 -1.14
C SER A 58 4.91 -19.63 -2.09
N ILE A 59 5.64 -19.61 -3.21
CA ILE A 59 5.53 -18.59 -4.26
C ILE A 59 4.59 -19.13 -5.35
N ARG A 60 3.49 -18.41 -5.59
CA ARG A 60 2.50 -18.81 -6.62
C ARG A 60 3.03 -18.64 -8.04
N SER A 61 3.90 -17.65 -8.25
CA SER A 61 4.50 -17.36 -9.56
C SER A 61 5.51 -18.43 -9.97
N GLN A 62 5.65 -18.62 -11.29
CA GLN A 62 6.65 -19.50 -11.88
C GLN A 62 7.56 -18.71 -12.82
N ILE A 63 8.77 -19.23 -13.03
CA ILE A 63 9.67 -18.74 -14.07
C ILE A 63 9.46 -19.56 -15.34
N SER A 64 9.34 -18.90 -16.47
CA SER A 64 9.20 -19.54 -17.78
C SER A 64 10.34 -19.13 -18.70
N ILE A 65 10.56 -19.92 -19.75
CA ILE A 65 11.53 -19.61 -20.81
C ILE A 65 10.76 -19.51 -22.12
N ALA A 66 10.78 -18.32 -22.73
CA ALA A 66 10.14 -18.06 -24.01
C ALA A 66 10.91 -18.71 -25.18
N ALA A 67 10.29 -18.77 -26.37
CA ALA A 67 10.91 -19.34 -27.57
C ALA A 67 12.27 -18.72 -27.91
N ASN A 68 12.41 -17.42 -27.68
CA ASN A 68 13.63 -16.64 -27.88
C ASN A 68 14.66 -16.78 -26.73
N LYS A 69 14.48 -17.74 -25.82
CA LYS A 69 15.33 -18.00 -24.64
C LYS A 69 15.29 -16.92 -23.56
N THR A 70 14.34 -16.00 -23.61
CA THR A 70 14.13 -15.06 -22.50
C THR A 70 13.57 -15.81 -21.30
N ILE A 71 14.19 -15.61 -20.14
CA ILE A 71 13.72 -16.08 -18.84
C ILE A 71 12.94 -14.94 -18.18
N SER A 72 11.73 -15.22 -17.71
CA SER A 72 10.90 -14.25 -16.98
C SER A 72 9.85 -14.93 -16.10
N GLY A 73 9.35 -14.22 -15.09
CA GLY A 73 8.21 -14.65 -14.29
C GLY A 73 7.67 -13.49 -13.46
N ASP A 74 6.37 -13.48 -13.21
CA ASP A 74 5.71 -12.39 -12.48
C ASP A 74 6.30 -12.25 -11.08
N GLY A 75 6.84 -11.07 -10.75
CA GLY A 75 7.49 -10.78 -9.46
C GLY A 75 8.94 -11.23 -9.34
N PHE A 76 9.48 -11.95 -10.33
CA PHE A 76 10.89 -12.32 -10.36
C PHE A 76 11.74 -11.28 -11.08
N THR A 77 12.91 -10.98 -10.52
CA THR A 77 13.97 -10.26 -11.22
C THR A 77 15.29 -11.03 -11.15
N PHE A 78 16.16 -10.77 -12.12
CA PHE A 78 17.38 -11.52 -12.39
C PHE A 78 18.58 -10.58 -12.35
N SER A 79 19.70 -11.05 -11.82
CA SER A 79 20.97 -10.31 -11.85
C SER A 79 21.51 -10.19 -13.28
N GLU A 80 22.61 -9.45 -13.43
CA GLU A 80 23.51 -9.65 -14.56
C GLU A 80 23.94 -11.13 -14.72
N GLU A 81 24.32 -11.50 -15.95
CA GLU A 81 24.85 -12.83 -16.25
C GLU A 81 26.22 -13.03 -15.58
N PHE A 82 26.37 -14.14 -14.86
CA PHE A 82 27.67 -14.63 -14.42
C PHE A 82 28.12 -15.78 -15.32
N ASP A 83 29.31 -15.65 -15.92
CA ASP A 83 29.96 -16.68 -16.74
C ASP A 83 30.56 -17.78 -15.85
N THR A 84 29.70 -18.44 -15.08
CA THR A 84 30.02 -19.54 -14.19
C THR A 84 29.00 -20.66 -14.37
N ASP A 85 29.50 -21.86 -14.62
CA ASP A 85 28.72 -23.09 -14.72
C ASP A 85 28.57 -23.78 -13.35
N ASN A 86 28.46 -22.99 -12.28
CA ASN A 86 28.45 -23.49 -10.89
C ASN A 86 27.76 -22.49 -9.94
N LEU A 87 26.71 -22.95 -9.25
CA LEU A 87 25.94 -22.16 -8.27
C LEU A 87 26.76 -21.76 -7.03
N SER A 88 27.64 -22.65 -6.56
CA SER A 88 28.49 -22.38 -5.38
C SER A 88 29.56 -21.32 -5.65
N SER A 89 29.87 -21.07 -6.92
CA SER A 89 30.85 -20.06 -7.35
C SER A 89 30.26 -18.67 -7.59
N LEU A 90 28.93 -18.50 -7.48
CA LEU A 90 28.31 -17.18 -7.58
C LEU A 90 28.84 -16.27 -6.48
N PRO A 91 29.13 -14.99 -6.79
CA PRO A 91 29.50 -14.04 -5.76
C PRO A 91 28.32 -13.80 -4.81
N ASP A 92 28.60 -13.20 -3.66
CA ASP A 92 27.56 -12.84 -2.70
C ASP A 92 26.51 -11.92 -3.35
N TYR A 93 25.23 -12.13 -3.07
CA TYR A 93 24.14 -11.37 -3.69
C TYR A 93 24.25 -9.87 -3.42
N SER A 94 24.87 -9.45 -2.31
CA SER A 94 25.12 -8.04 -1.98
C SER A 94 26.04 -7.32 -2.97
N THR A 95 26.75 -8.07 -3.82
CA THR A 95 27.63 -7.52 -4.87
C THR A 95 26.91 -7.27 -6.20
N VAL A 96 25.69 -7.79 -6.38
CA VAL A 96 24.88 -7.63 -7.59
C VAL A 96 24.44 -6.18 -7.72
N LYS A 97 24.77 -5.54 -8.85
CA LYS A 97 24.49 -4.11 -9.07
C LYS A 97 23.32 -3.85 -10.00
N GLN A 98 22.95 -4.83 -10.82
CA GLN A 98 21.92 -4.67 -11.82
C GLN A 98 20.89 -5.79 -11.69
N TRP A 99 19.63 -5.39 -11.74
CA TRP A 99 18.48 -6.29 -11.72
C TRP A 99 17.59 -5.98 -12.90
N SER A 100 17.08 -7.03 -13.54
CA SER A 100 16.23 -6.95 -14.72
C SER A 100 15.01 -7.85 -14.53
N ASP A 101 13.87 -7.46 -15.08
CA ASP A 101 12.66 -8.30 -15.14
C ASP A 101 12.86 -9.55 -16.02
N LYS A 102 13.93 -9.56 -16.82
CA LYS A 102 14.27 -10.61 -17.78
C LYS A 102 15.74 -10.97 -17.73
N ALA A 103 16.02 -12.25 -17.97
CA ALA A 103 17.35 -12.75 -18.29
C ALA A 103 17.32 -13.55 -19.60
N VAL A 104 18.47 -14.02 -20.07
CA VAL A 104 18.58 -14.88 -21.26
C VAL A 104 19.11 -16.24 -20.84
N ALA A 105 18.47 -17.32 -21.23
CA ALA A 105 18.96 -18.67 -21.01
C ALA A 105 20.15 -18.94 -21.94
N LYS A 106 21.36 -18.84 -21.41
CA LYS A 106 22.61 -19.15 -22.08
C LYS A 106 23.29 -20.32 -21.39
N ALA A 107 23.76 -21.31 -22.15
CA ALA A 107 24.41 -22.47 -21.56
C ALA A 107 25.65 -22.06 -20.75
N LYS A 108 25.87 -22.75 -19.63
CA LYS A 108 27.00 -22.60 -18.71
C LYS A 108 27.07 -21.24 -18.01
N THR A 109 25.93 -20.60 -17.81
CA THR A 109 25.83 -19.35 -17.04
C THR A 109 24.98 -19.53 -15.79
N SER A 110 25.14 -18.62 -14.85
CA SER A 110 24.35 -18.57 -13.62
C SER A 110 23.86 -17.16 -13.33
N TYR A 111 22.77 -17.08 -12.57
CA TYR A 111 22.08 -15.86 -12.19
C TYR A 111 21.71 -15.93 -10.71
N TRP A 112 21.77 -14.80 -10.04
CA TRP A 112 20.90 -14.59 -8.88
C TRP A 112 19.51 -14.25 -9.39
N VAL A 113 18.50 -14.82 -8.73
CA VAL A 113 17.09 -14.55 -8.97
C VAL A 113 16.50 -14.09 -7.65
N ARG A 114 15.79 -12.97 -7.65
CA ARG A 114 15.11 -12.47 -6.46
C ARG A 114 13.61 -12.43 -6.69
N TYR A 115 12.87 -12.85 -5.68
CA TYR A 115 11.43 -12.66 -5.55
C TYR A 115 11.17 -11.87 -4.28
N GLN A 116 10.69 -10.65 -4.43
CA GLN A 116 10.40 -9.78 -3.30
C GLN A 116 9.05 -10.16 -2.71
N LEU A 117 8.94 -10.15 -1.39
CA LEU A 117 7.70 -10.20 -0.61
C LEU A 117 7.74 -9.01 0.36
N PRO A 118 6.61 -8.59 0.95
CA PRO A 118 6.58 -7.39 1.79
C PRO A 118 7.57 -7.45 2.97
N SER A 119 7.68 -8.58 3.64
CA SER A 119 8.56 -8.73 4.82
C SER A 119 9.84 -9.52 4.57
N GLN A 120 10.07 -9.97 3.33
CA GLN A 120 11.19 -10.85 3.03
C GLN A 120 11.52 -10.88 1.54
N VAL A 121 12.80 -10.94 1.19
CA VAL A 121 13.25 -11.25 -0.17
C VAL A 121 13.65 -12.71 -0.22
N ALA A 122 13.03 -13.48 -1.11
CA ALA A 122 13.47 -14.83 -1.44
C ALA A 122 14.52 -14.75 -2.55
N MET A 123 15.77 -15.05 -2.20
CA MET A 123 16.89 -15.13 -3.13
C MET A 123 17.12 -16.56 -3.57
N PHE A 124 17.25 -16.78 -4.86
CA PHE A 124 17.58 -18.05 -5.47
C PHE A 124 18.82 -17.88 -6.34
N LYS A 125 19.52 -18.98 -6.54
CA LYS A 125 20.54 -19.12 -7.57
C LYS A 125 19.96 -20.01 -8.66
N LEU A 126 20.11 -19.59 -9.91
CA LEU A 126 19.66 -20.32 -11.10
C LEU A 126 20.85 -20.51 -12.03
N ARG A 127 21.12 -21.75 -12.43
CA ARG A 127 22.16 -22.12 -13.39
C ARG A 127 21.52 -22.73 -14.62
N ILE A 128 21.96 -22.30 -15.78
CA ILE A 128 21.58 -22.83 -17.08
C ILE A 128 22.67 -23.81 -17.52
N ALA A 129 22.51 -25.10 -17.19
CA ALA A 129 23.54 -26.11 -17.46
C ALA A 129 23.73 -26.36 -18.96
N TYR A 130 22.63 -26.37 -19.73
CA TYR A 130 22.68 -26.48 -21.18
C TYR A 130 21.46 -25.82 -21.84
N VAL A 131 21.61 -25.49 -23.12
CA VAL A 131 20.54 -25.09 -24.02
C VAL A 131 20.67 -25.94 -25.28
N ASP A 132 19.69 -26.80 -25.54
CA ASP A 132 19.66 -27.70 -26.70
C ASP A 132 18.30 -27.62 -27.41
N GLY A 133 18.26 -26.85 -28.49
CA GLY A 133 17.03 -26.54 -29.22
C GLY A 133 16.00 -25.85 -28.32
N ILE A 134 14.92 -26.57 -28.00
CA ILE A 134 13.88 -26.12 -27.07
C ILE A 134 14.15 -26.56 -25.62
N ASN A 135 15.02 -27.54 -25.38
CA ASN A 135 15.29 -28.05 -24.05
C ASN A 135 16.31 -27.16 -23.34
N VAL A 136 15.99 -26.72 -22.13
CA VAL A 136 16.90 -25.96 -21.28
C VAL A 136 17.05 -26.70 -19.96
N GLY A 137 18.25 -27.21 -19.70
CA GLY A 137 18.58 -27.85 -18.45
C GLY A 137 18.92 -26.82 -17.39
N VAL A 138 18.20 -26.83 -16.28
CA VAL A 138 18.38 -25.86 -15.19
C VAL A 138 18.71 -26.56 -13.88
N GLU A 139 19.53 -25.90 -13.07
CA GLU A 139 19.77 -26.22 -11.67
C GLU A 139 19.42 -24.99 -10.82
N HIS A 140 18.74 -25.18 -9.69
CA HIS A 140 18.44 -24.08 -8.78
C HIS A 140 18.50 -24.52 -7.31
N ASN A 141 18.77 -23.58 -6.41
CA ASN A 141 18.78 -23.84 -4.98
C ASN A 141 17.41 -23.59 -4.32
N ALA A 142 17.31 -23.90 -3.03
CA ALA A 142 16.21 -23.43 -2.19
C ALA A 142 16.39 -21.94 -1.86
N ALA A 143 15.28 -21.25 -1.61
CA ALA A 143 15.30 -19.82 -1.28
C ALA A 143 16.18 -19.53 -0.05
N GLN A 144 17.13 -18.61 -0.21
CA GLN A 144 17.69 -17.85 0.90
C GLN A 144 16.71 -16.71 1.22
N LYS A 145 16.01 -16.83 2.35
CA LYS A 145 15.04 -15.82 2.80
C LYS A 145 15.76 -14.75 3.60
N ILE A 146 15.73 -13.52 3.09
CA ILE A 146 16.29 -12.34 3.73
C ILE A 146 15.12 -11.56 4.30
N VAL A 147 15.08 -11.32 5.60
CA VAL A 147 14.04 -10.45 6.20
C VAL A 147 14.30 -9.02 5.73
N ILE A 148 13.24 -8.36 5.26
CA ILE A 148 13.29 -6.91 5.03
C ILE A 148 13.09 -6.28 6.41
N GLU A 149 14.15 -5.67 6.93
CA GLU A 149 14.05 -4.92 8.18
C GLU A 149 13.23 -3.66 7.88
N ASN A 150 12.11 -3.50 8.58
CA ASN A 150 11.45 -2.22 8.70
C ASN A 150 11.79 -1.65 10.07
N LYS A 151 12.53 -0.53 10.07
CA LYS A 151 13.19 -0.02 11.29
C LYS A 151 12.30 0.88 12.13
N ASN A 152 11.41 1.64 11.49
CA ASN A 152 10.51 2.62 12.10
C ASN A 152 9.08 2.07 12.28
N ALA A 153 8.80 0.82 11.87
CA ALA A 153 7.50 0.18 12.05
C ALA A 153 6.99 0.31 13.49
N ASN A 154 5.69 0.55 13.60
CA ASN A 154 5.02 0.36 14.87
C ASN A 154 5.08 -1.12 15.28
N VAL A 155 5.22 -1.34 16.59
CA VAL A 155 5.17 -2.69 17.18
C VAL A 155 3.87 -2.84 17.94
N SER A 156 3.11 -3.89 17.64
CA SER A 156 1.85 -4.14 18.33
C SER A 156 2.05 -4.55 19.80
N ALA A 157 1.29 -3.92 20.68
CA ALA A 157 1.10 -4.34 22.06
C ALA A 157 -0.25 -5.06 22.24
N GLN A 158 -0.46 -5.66 23.42
CA GLN A 158 -1.72 -6.33 23.73
C GLN A 158 -2.90 -5.36 23.63
N GLY A 159 -3.88 -5.68 22.78
CA GLY A 159 -5.06 -4.85 22.55
C GLY A 159 -4.89 -3.77 21.47
N GLN A 160 -3.79 -3.82 20.71
CA GLN A 160 -3.56 -3.01 19.51
C GLN A 160 -3.55 -3.91 18.27
N ASN A 161 -4.73 -4.19 17.74
CA ASN A 161 -4.92 -5.11 16.62
C ASN A 161 -4.55 -4.48 15.27
N TYR A 162 -4.64 -3.15 15.15
CA TYR A 162 -4.49 -2.45 13.87
C TYR A 162 -3.30 -1.48 13.81
N VAL A 163 -2.50 -1.36 14.88
CA VAL A 163 -1.40 -0.38 14.96
C VAL A 163 -0.30 -0.61 13.91
N THR A 164 -0.21 -1.82 13.37
CA THR A 164 0.74 -2.19 12.31
C THR A 164 0.14 -2.10 10.90
N GLU A 165 -1.08 -1.61 10.74
CA GLU A 165 -1.68 -1.36 9.42
C GLU A 165 -1.05 -0.10 8.79
N TYR A 166 -1.02 -0.02 7.46
CA TYR A 166 -0.26 1.01 6.76
C TYR A 166 -0.80 2.43 6.96
N GLU A 167 -2.09 2.62 7.28
CA GLU A 167 -2.62 3.97 7.57
C GLU A 167 -2.07 4.58 8.86
N MET A 168 -1.47 3.78 9.75
CA MET A 168 -1.03 4.22 11.06
C MET A 168 0.31 4.95 10.97
N PRO A 169 0.37 6.25 11.30
CA PRO A 169 1.65 6.93 11.46
C PRO A 169 2.44 6.36 12.64
N HIS A 170 3.75 6.60 12.67
CA HIS A 170 4.59 6.14 13.77
C HIS A 170 4.15 6.77 15.10
N LEU A 171 3.98 5.92 16.12
CA LEU A 171 3.49 6.33 17.42
C LEU A 171 4.50 7.22 18.15
N MET A 172 4.02 8.32 18.70
CA MET A 172 4.78 9.21 19.56
C MET A 172 4.68 8.75 21.02
N GLU A 173 5.84 8.56 21.65
CA GLU A 173 5.90 8.23 23.08
C GLU A 173 5.16 9.28 23.93
N GLY A 174 4.37 8.80 24.90
CA GLY A 174 3.60 9.64 25.81
C GLY A 174 2.17 9.97 25.34
N ASN A 175 1.86 9.78 24.05
CA ASN A 175 0.49 9.86 23.56
C ASN A 175 -0.26 8.53 23.76
N THR A 176 -1.59 8.57 23.67
CA THR A 176 -2.45 7.39 23.80
C THR A 176 -3.00 6.98 22.44
N TYR A 177 -2.62 5.80 21.94
CA TYR A 177 -3.23 5.20 20.76
C TYR A 177 -4.58 4.56 21.10
N VAL A 178 -5.60 4.82 20.27
CA VAL A 178 -6.96 4.29 20.41
C VAL A 178 -7.44 3.79 19.06
N GLU A 179 -8.01 2.58 19.02
CA GLU A 179 -8.61 1.99 17.82
C GLU A 179 -10.10 1.69 18.05
N HIS A 180 -10.96 2.25 17.20
CA HIS A 180 -12.40 2.01 17.24
C HIS A 180 -12.75 0.92 16.24
N GLU A 181 -13.33 -0.17 16.72
CA GLU A 181 -13.77 -1.29 15.89
C GLU A 181 -15.29 -1.28 15.72
N VAL A 182 -15.76 -1.85 14.61
CA VAL A 182 -17.16 -2.21 14.40
C VAL A 182 -17.28 -3.60 13.77
N THR A 183 -18.47 -4.20 13.88
CA THR A 183 -18.75 -5.43 13.13
C THR A 183 -19.41 -5.08 11.79
N ALA A 184 -18.78 -5.43 10.67
CA ALA A 184 -19.32 -5.26 9.33
C ALA A 184 -19.08 -6.53 8.49
N GLY A 185 -20.12 -6.99 7.78
CA GLY A 185 -20.02 -8.21 6.97
C GLY A 185 -19.71 -9.49 7.77
N GLY A 186 -19.99 -9.51 9.08
CA GLY A 186 -19.66 -10.62 9.98
C GLY A 186 -18.22 -10.60 10.51
N ASN A 187 -17.40 -9.64 10.11
CA ASN A 187 -16.03 -9.47 10.57
C ASN A 187 -15.91 -8.25 11.49
N LYS A 188 -14.98 -8.30 12.45
CA LYS A 188 -14.50 -7.09 13.12
C LYS A 188 -13.57 -6.36 12.18
N VAL A 189 -13.85 -5.08 11.97
CA VAL A 189 -13.04 -4.19 11.11
C VAL A 189 -12.72 -2.91 11.87
N LEU A 190 -11.57 -2.33 11.55
CA LEU A 190 -11.22 -0.99 12.02
C LEU A 190 -12.21 0.03 11.45
N ASN A 191 -12.77 0.87 12.31
CA ASN A 191 -13.48 2.05 11.90
C ASN A 191 -12.50 3.19 11.65
N TYR A 192 -11.83 3.65 12.70
CA TYR A 192 -10.67 4.54 12.61
C TYR A 192 -9.84 4.34 13.88
N ALA A 193 -8.58 4.75 13.83
CA ALA A 193 -7.74 4.89 15.00
C ALA A 193 -7.32 6.35 15.15
N MET A 194 -6.80 6.69 16.32
CA MET A 194 -6.23 7.99 16.60
C MET A 194 -5.08 7.89 17.58
N GLU A 195 -4.24 8.92 17.56
CA GLU A 195 -3.26 9.18 18.60
C GLU A 195 -3.64 10.42 19.39
N TRP A 196 -4.04 10.22 20.65
CA TRP A 196 -4.52 11.25 21.55
C TRP A 196 -3.37 11.89 22.35
N ASN A 197 -3.25 13.21 22.27
CA ASN A 197 -2.37 13.99 23.13
C ASN A 197 -3.15 14.50 24.35
N ASP A 198 -2.95 13.86 25.50
CA ASP A 198 -3.73 14.18 26.71
C ASP A 198 -3.45 15.59 27.28
N HIS A 199 -2.24 16.12 27.05
CA HIS A 199 -1.89 17.46 27.48
C HIS A 199 -2.61 18.54 26.67
N MET A 200 -2.77 18.30 25.37
CA MET A 200 -3.45 19.20 24.45
C MET A 200 -4.97 18.95 24.38
N LYS A 201 -5.44 17.82 24.92
CA LYS A 201 -6.83 17.35 24.78
C LYS A 201 -7.29 17.36 23.33
N HIS A 202 -6.42 16.85 22.44
CA HIS A 202 -6.65 16.83 21.00
C HIS A 202 -5.91 15.64 20.36
N SER A 203 -6.47 15.09 19.29
CA SER A 203 -5.82 14.05 18.49
C SER A 203 -4.68 14.62 17.66
N ARG A 204 -3.48 14.03 17.72
CA ARG A 204 -2.36 14.38 16.85
C ARG A 204 -2.66 14.00 15.40
N TRP A 205 -3.28 12.83 15.21
CA TRP A 205 -3.84 12.37 13.95
C TRP A 205 -4.99 11.39 14.19
N VAL A 206 -5.81 11.20 13.16
CA VAL A 206 -6.75 10.09 13.02
C VAL A 206 -6.41 9.34 11.72
N ALA A 207 -6.52 8.02 11.75
CA ALA A 207 -6.14 7.16 10.62
C ALA A 207 -7.22 6.12 10.35
N TYR A 208 -7.46 5.84 9.08
CA TYR A 208 -8.41 4.82 8.64
C TYR A 208 -8.12 4.41 7.20
N SER A 209 -8.64 3.27 6.80
CA SER A 209 -8.59 2.80 5.42
C SER A 209 -9.97 2.63 4.80
N TYR A 210 -9.99 2.66 3.48
CA TYR A 210 -11.11 2.28 2.63
C TYR A 210 -10.76 1.01 1.87
N ASP A 211 -11.69 0.08 1.89
CA ASP A 211 -11.68 -1.17 1.13
C ASP A 211 -13.12 -1.51 0.65
N ALA A 212 -13.33 -2.71 0.12
CA ALA A 212 -14.64 -3.15 -0.34
C ALA A 212 -15.73 -3.17 0.76
N ILE A 213 -15.37 -3.17 2.05
CA ILE A 213 -16.30 -3.19 3.19
C ILE A 213 -16.56 -1.78 3.72
N THR A 214 -15.50 -0.97 3.84
CA THR A 214 -15.51 0.32 4.52
C THR A 214 -15.70 1.50 3.56
N GLY A 215 -15.43 1.30 2.26
CA GLY A 215 -15.60 2.29 1.19
C GLY A 215 -17.05 2.53 0.77
N VAL A 216 -17.97 1.64 1.12
CA VAL A 216 -19.38 1.73 0.70
C VAL A 216 -20.17 2.78 1.49
N LYS A 217 -21.20 3.33 0.86
CA LYS A 217 -22.15 4.25 1.50
C LYS A 217 -23.48 3.55 1.74
N ASN A 218 -23.66 3.03 2.95
CA ASN A 218 -24.86 2.30 3.37
C ASN A 218 -25.78 3.13 4.26
N VAL A 219 -25.24 4.16 4.92
CA VAL A 219 -25.99 5.03 5.82
C VAL A 219 -25.77 6.49 5.49
N THR A 220 -26.69 7.33 5.94
CA THR A 220 -26.52 8.78 5.97
C THR A 220 -25.90 9.21 7.30
N ARG A 221 -25.46 10.47 7.37
CA ARG A 221 -25.02 11.11 8.60
C ARG A 221 -26.03 10.86 9.73
N SER A 222 -25.53 10.51 10.91
CA SER A 222 -26.34 10.40 12.12
C SER A 222 -26.68 11.78 12.67
N ASP A 223 -27.94 11.99 13.01
CA ASP A 223 -28.35 13.19 13.74
C ASP A 223 -28.11 12.97 15.25
N ASP A 224 -27.45 13.95 15.89
CA ASP A 224 -27.24 14.03 17.34
C ASP A 224 -26.52 12.83 18.01
N ALA A 225 -25.45 12.34 17.38
CA ALA A 225 -24.62 11.25 17.92
C ALA A 225 -23.46 11.70 18.84
N TRP A 226 -23.43 12.97 19.23
CA TRP A 226 -22.33 13.58 19.98
C TRP A 226 -22.12 12.90 21.34
N ALA A 227 -20.92 12.39 21.59
CA ALA A 227 -20.61 11.69 22.82
C ALA A 227 -19.13 11.82 23.21
N VAL A 228 -18.83 11.58 24.49
CA VAL A 228 -17.45 11.36 24.93
C VAL A 228 -16.94 10.04 24.38
N ASP A 229 -15.64 9.93 24.17
CA ASP A 229 -15.02 8.68 23.71
C ASP A 229 -14.94 7.66 24.86
N PRO A 230 -15.64 6.52 24.78
CA PRO A 230 -15.62 5.52 25.84
C PRO A 230 -14.28 4.79 25.96
N LEU A 231 -13.44 4.80 24.91
CA LEU A 231 -12.15 4.10 24.91
C LEU A 231 -11.03 4.92 25.55
N LEU A 232 -11.21 6.24 25.69
CA LEU A 232 -10.30 7.06 26.49
C LEU A 232 -10.58 6.90 27.99
N PRO A 233 -9.56 6.93 28.86
CA PRO A 233 -9.76 7.05 30.31
C PRO A 233 -10.58 8.30 30.66
N GLU A 234 -11.38 8.24 31.71
CA GLU A 234 -12.32 9.32 32.07
C GLU A 234 -11.63 10.68 32.28
N SER A 235 -10.41 10.69 32.83
CA SER A 235 -9.59 11.90 33.02
C SER A 235 -9.07 12.52 31.71
N MET A 236 -9.08 11.76 30.62
CA MET A 236 -8.59 12.21 29.31
C MET A 236 -9.70 12.78 28.42
N ARG A 237 -10.96 12.47 28.73
CA ARG A 237 -12.11 12.77 27.85
C ARG A 237 -12.40 14.27 27.78
N VAL A 238 -12.78 14.69 26.57
CA VAL A 238 -13.39 15.99 26.28
C VAL A 238 -14.88 15.77 26.06
N ASP A 239 -15.70 16.75 26.44
CA ASP A 239 -17.14 16.75 26.22
C ASP A 239 -17.62 18.04 25.53
N ASN A 240 -18.93 18.16 25.32
CA ASN A 240 -19.53 19.30 24.62
C ASN A 240 -19.23 20.66 25.28
N SER A 241 -18.98 20.71 26.60
CA SER A 241 -18.72 21.98 27.30
C SER A 241 -17.46 22.69 26.81
N TRP A 242 -16.54 21.93 26.18
CA TRP A 242 -15.29 22.43 25.62
C TRP A 242 -15.45 23.03 24.20
N HIS A 243 -16.59 22.78 23.54
CA HIS A 243 -16.83 23.20 22.15
C HIS A 243 -18.04 24.15 22.00
N THR A 244 -18.54 24.71 23.11
CA THR A 244 -19.76 25.52 23.10
C THR A 244 -19.45 26.99 23.32
N ASN A 245 -20.03 27.86 22.48
CA ASN A 245 -19.91 29.32 22.59
C ASN A 245 -18.45 29.80 22.55
N ASP A 246 -17.62 29.20 21.69
CA ASP A 246 -16.23 29.59 21.48
C ASP A 246 -15.96 30.14 20.07
N GLY A 247 -16.98 30.16 19.20
CA GLY A 247 -16.92 30.69 17.84
C GLY A 247 -16.35 29.72 16.81
N PHE A 248 -16.02 28.48 17.20
CA PHE A 248 -15.51 27.45 16.29
C PHE A 248 -16.54 26.34 16.08
N ASP A 249 -16.52 25.75 14.90
CA ASP A 249 -17.26 24.53 14.63
C ASP A 249 -16.55 23.33 15.27
N ARG A 250 -17.34 22.31 15.61
CA ARG A 250 -16.86 20.95 15.90
C ARG A 250 -16.48 20.26 14.58
N GLY A 251 -15.30 20.62 14.08
CA GLY A 251 -14.74 20.06 12.85
C GLY A 251 -14.31 18.62 13.06
N HIS A 252 -14.80 17.70 12.22
CA HIS A 252 -14.38 16.30 12.30
C HIS A 252 -12.98 16.15 11.70
N LEU A 253 -12.11 15.37 12.35
CA LEU A 253 -10.86 14.92 11.72
C LEU A 253 -11.12 13.72 10.79
N CYS A 254 -11.84 12.71 11.28
CA CYS A 254 -12.42 11.63 10.48
C CYS A 254 -13.87 12.00 10.18
N ALA A 255 -14.17 12.34 8.93
CA ALA A 255 -15.47 12.88 8.57
C ALA A 255 -16.58 11.83 8.71
N SER A 256 -17.79 12.27 9.07
CA SER A 256 -18.95 11.38 9.12
C SER A 256 -19.19 10.64 7.80
N ASP A 257 -19.06 11.32 6.65
CA ASP A 257 -19.29 10.67 5.35
C ASP A 257 -18.20 9.64 5.02
N ASP A 258 -16.98 9.77 5.57
CA ASP A 258 -15.89 8.81 5.39
C ASP A 258 -16.26 7.45 5.97
N ARG A 259 -17.00 7.41 7.09
CA ARG A 259 -17.38 6.19 7.81
C ARG A 259 -18.88 5.87 7.70
N SER A 260 -19.42 5.93 6.49
CA SER A 260 -20.85 5.71 6.21
C SER A 260 -21.22 4.28 5.78
N PHE A 261 -20.34 3.30 6.02
CA PHE A 261 -20.59 1.88 5.70
C PHE A 261 -21.47 1.17 6.75
N SER A 262 -21.57 1.70 7.97
CA SER A 262 -22.51 1.23 9.02
C SER A 262 -22.94 2.37 9.94
N THR A 263 -24.12 2.23 10.57
CA THR A 263 -24.62 3.23 11.53
C THR A 263 -23.70 3.36 12.74
N GLU A 264 -23.16 2.24 13.25
CA GLU A 264 -22.25 2.24 14.39
C GLU A 264 -20.95 2.97 14.07
N ALA A 265 -20.35 2.69 12.91
CA ALA A 265 -19.15 3.34 12.45
C ALA A 265 -19.33 4.86 12.30
N ASN A 266 -20.45 5.26 11.70
CA ASN A 266 -20.77 6.66 11.52
C ASN A 266 -20.93 7.38 12.87
N LYS A 267 -21.64 6.78 13.84
CA LYS A 267 -21.82 7.37 15.17
C LYS A 267 -20.50 7.55 15.92
N GLN A 268 -19.55 6.62 15.80
CA GLN A 268 -18.23 6.75 16.43
C GLN A 268 -17.42 7.95 15.91
N THR A 269 -17.73 8.48 14.71
CA THR A 269 -17.08 9.72 14.22
C THR A 269 -17.51 10.97 14.99
N PHE A 270 -18.59 10.91 15.77
CA PHE A 270 -19.10 12.03 16.56
C PHE A 270 -18.51 12.11 17.97
N TYR A 271 -17.50 11.30 18.27
CA TYR A 271 -16.78 11.43 19.54
C TYR A 271 -16.00 12.74 19.59
N PHE A 272 -16.02 13.42 20.75
CA PHE A 272 -15.30 14.68 20.94
C PHE A 272 -13.78 14.53 20.79
N SER A 273 -13.23 13.33 20.96
CA SER A 273 -11.83 13.01 20.66
C SER A 273 -11.47 13.13 19.17
N ASN A 274 -12.46 13.02 18.28
CA ASN A 274 -12.33 13.20 16.83
C ASN A 274 -12.65 14.65 16.38
N MET A 275 -12.82 15.58 17.32
CA MET A 275 -13.17 16.97 17.03
C MET A 275 -11.96 17.90 17.14
N SER A 276 -11.90 18.85 16.22
CA SER A 276 -10.95 19.95 16.20
C SER A 276 -11.69 21.28 16.04
N PRO A 277 -11.32 22.35 16.78
CA PRO A 277 -11.92 23.66 16.58
C PRO A 277 -11.60 24.20 15.18
N GLN A 278 -12.60 24.29 14.31
CA GLN A 278 -12.45 24.78 12.93
C GLN A 278 -13.27 26.05 12.68
N LEU A 279 -12.72 26.97 11.89
CA LEU A 279 -13.42 28.15 11.40
C LEU A 279 -14.55 27.71 10.48
N ASN A 280 -15.74 28.31 10.61
CA ASN A 280 -16.93 27.82 9.91
C ASN A 280 -16.79 27.81 8.37
N SER A 281 -16.24 28.87 7.76
CA SER A 281 -16.00 28.92 6.31
C SER A 281 -14.92 27.93 5.86
N PHE A 282 -13.97 27.63 6.74
CA PHE A 282 -12.97 26.60 6.50
C PHE A 282 -13.59 25.22 6.51
N ASN A 283 -14.24 24.84 7.62
CA ASN A 283 -14.88 23.54 7.82
C ASN A 283 -15.91 23.24 6.71
N GLY A 284 -16.90 24.11 6.57
CA GLY A 284 -18.05 23.88 5.69
C GLY A 284 -17.82 24.20 4.21
N GLY A 285 -16.76 24.92 3.85
CA GLY A 285 -16.52 25.37 2.47
C GLY A 285 -15.22 24.88 1.85
N TYR A 286 -14.11 24.94 2.59
CA TYR A 286 -12.78 24.60 2.07
C TYR A 286 -12.41 23.14 2.40
N TRP A 287 -12.43 22.78 3.68
CA TRP A 287 -12.03 21.47 4.19
C TRP A 287 -12.94 20.34 3.69
N VAL A 288 -14.26 20.56 3.68
CA VAL A 288 -15.23 19.58 3.16
C VAL A 288 -14.93 19.17 1.71
N THR A 289 -14.31 20.03 0.89
CA THR A 289 -13.94 19.69 -0.49
C THR A 289 -12.87 18.61 -0.55
N PHE A 290 -11.91 18.60 0.39
CA PHE A 290 -10.90 17.54 0.50
C PHE A 290 -11.54 16.21 0.96
N GLU A 291 -12.48 16.27 1.90
CA GLU A 291 -13.24 15.10 2.33
C GLU A 291 -14.07 14.51 1.17
N GLN A 292 -14.70 15.37 0.37
CA GLN A 292 -15.43 14.97 -0.83
C GLN A 292 -14.51 14.41 -1.92
N LEU A 293 -13.29 14.94 -2.05
CA LEU A 293 -12.28 14.41 -2.97
C LEU A 293 -11.90 12.97 -2.61
N LEU A 294 -11.57 12.70 -1.34
CA LEU A 294 -11.27 11.34 -0.86
C LEU A 294 -12.43 10.38 -1.14
N ASN A 295 -13.66 10.79 -0.82
CA ASN A 295 -14.84 9.98 -1.10
C ASN A 295 -15.07 9.75 -2.61
N SER A 296 -14.62 10.67 -3.48
CA SER A 296 -14.70 10.50 -4.93
C SER A 296 -13.76 9.43 -5.46
N TRP A 297 -12.57 9.25 -4.86
CA TRP A 297 -11.64 8.17 -5.19
C TRP A 297 -12.15 6.79 -4.80
N VAL A 298 -13.07 6.76 -3.83
CA VAL A 298 -13.61 5.57 -3.19
C VAL A 298 -14.91 5.12 -3.86
N ARG A 299 -15.86 6.05 -4.05
CA ARG A 299 -17.27 5.72 -4.34
C ARG A 299 -17.71 6.01 -5.76
N LYS A 300 -16.99 6.86 -6.48
CA LYS A 300 -17.38 7.24 -7.84
C LYS A 300 -17.01 6.12 -8.81
N ASP A 301 -17.92 5.80 -9.73
CA ASP A 301 -17.70 4.89 -10.86
C ASP A 301 -17.16 3.48 -10.49
N ASN A 302 -17.48 2.98 -9.29
CA ASN A 302 -16.97 1.70 -8.75
C ASN A 302 -15.43 1.62 -8.73
N ALA A 303 -14.75 2.67 -8.28
CA ALA A 303 -13.30 2.75 -8.22
C ALA A 303 -12.64 1.60 -7.42
N PHE A 304 -13.30 1.05 -6.40
CA PHE A 304 -12.79 -0.11 -5.67
C PHE A 304 -12.81 -1.40 -6.48
N GLY A 305 -11.65 -2.06 -6.55
CA GLY A 305 -11.40 -3.26 -7.36
C GLY A 305 -11.17 -2.98 -8.85
N SER A 306 -11.33 -1.73 -9.30
CA SER A 306 -11.05 -1.32 -10.69
C SER A 306 -9.87 -0.36 -10.81
N VAL A 307 -9.74 0.57 -9.86
CA VAL A 307 -8.66 1.56 -9.79
C VAL A 307 -7.78 1.31 -8.57
N TYR A 308 -8.39 1.09 -7.41
CA TYR A 308 -7.70 0.86 -6.14
C TYR A 308 -8.25 -0.39 -5.44
N ASP A 309 -7.38 -1.14 -4.77
CA ASP A 309 -7.79 -2.25 -3.90
C ASP A 309 -7.93 -1.79 -2.43
N LYS A 310 -7.07 -0.87 -1.99
CA LYS A 310 -7.12 -0.26 -0.65
C LYS A 310 -6.60 1.18 -0.70
N ILE A 311 -7.23 2.08 0.05
CA ILE A 311 -6.76 3.46 0.25
C ILE A 311 -6.58 3.69 1.75
N TYR A 312 -5.39 4.10 2.15
CA TYR A 312 -4.98 4.40 3.51
C TYR A 312 -4.94 5.91 3.70
N VAL A 313 -5.48 6.40 4.81
CA VAL A 313 -5.60 7.84 5.06
C VAL A 313 -5.23 8.15 6.50
N ALA A 314 -4.36 9.14 6.69
CA ALA A 314 -4.13 9.79 7.99
C ALA A 314 -4.44 11.29 7.87
N LYS A 315 -5.17 11.85 8.84
CA LYS A 315 -5.59 13.26 8.89
C LYS A 315 -5.32 13.86 10.25
N GLY A 316 -5.10 15.17 10.30
CA GLY A 316 -4.95 15.85 11.58
C GLY A 316 -4.84 17.36 11.45
N GLY A 317 -4.64 18.00 12.60
CA GLY A 317 -4.29 19.41 12.70
C GLY A 317 -2.99 19.55 13.48
N THR A 318 -2.19 20.56 13.16
CA THR A 318 -0.95 20.84 13.87
C THR A 318 -1.19 21.14 15.35
N LEU A 319 -0.38 20.52 16.22
CA LEU A 319 -0.35 20.80 17.67
C LEU A 319 0.90 21.58 18.09
N ASP A 320 1.91 21.66 17.21
CA ASP A 320 3.14 22.43 17.36
C ASP A 320 3.04 23.84 16.72
N LYS A 321 2.08 24.03 15.81
CA LYS A 321 1.76 25.30 15.14
C LYS A 321 0.29 25.63 15.36
N LEU A 322 0.02 26.56 16.27
CA LEU A 322 -1.34 26.97 16.62
C LEU A 322 -1.65 28.37 16.07
N LEU A 323 -2.93 28.61 15.83
CA LEU A 323 -3.43 29.90 15.37
C LEU A 323 -3.44 30.89 16.55
N ILE A 324 -2.35 31.60 16.80
CA ILE A 324 -2.17 32.49 17.97
C ILE A 324 -2.79 33.88 17.77
N ASP A 325 -3.26 34.49 18.87
CA ASP A 325 -3.80 35.86 18.92
C ASP A 325 -4.85 36.18 17.83
N TYR A 326 -5.61 35.15 17.43
CA TYR A 326 -6.52 35.24 16.31
C TYR A 326 -7.81 35.95 16.69
N LYS A 327 -8.34 36.72 15.73
CA LYS A 327 -9.66 37.36 15.81
C LYS A 327 -10.35 37.16 14.48
N GLY A 328 -11.40 36.34 14.47
CA GLY A 328 -12.14 36.04 13.26
C GLY A 328 -12.84 37.26 12.68
N THR A 329 -13.19 37.14 11.40
CA THR A 329 -13.93 38.16 10.65
C THR A 329 -15.42 37.83 10.52
N LYS A 330 -15.80 36.58 10.79
CA LYS A 330 -17.17 36.07 10.76
C LYS A 330 -17.47 35.25 12.01
N ALA A 331 -18.72 35.27 12.46
CA ALA A 331 -19.16 34.42 13.55
C ALA A 331 -19.23 32.94 13.12
N GLY A 332 -18.95 32.03 14.05
CA GLY A 332 -19.15 30.59 13.87
C GLY A 332 -20.63 30.21 13.84
N GLY A 333 -20.90 28.90 13.70
CA GLY A 333 -22.28 28.39 13.68
C GLY A 333 -23.08 28.64 14.96
N ASP A 334 -22.40 28.94 16.07
CA ASP A 334 -22.98 29.32 17.36
C ASP A 334 -23.26 30.84 17.49
N GLY A 335 -22.92 31.63 16.48
CA GLY A 335 -23.07 33.09 16.49
C GLY A 335 -21.98 33.85 17.26
N VAL A 336 -20.94 33.17 17.76
CA VAL A 336 -19.81 33.76 18.47
C VAL A 336 -18.66 34.02 17.49
N MET A 337 -17.93 35.12 17.68
CA MET A 337 -16.72 35.40 16.88
C MET A 337 -15.57 34.50 17.35
N PRO A 338 -14.95 33.69 16.47
CA PRO A 338 -13.83 32.86 16.85
C PRO A 338 -12.65 33.72 17.25
N ALA A 339 -12.01 33.36 18.36
CA ALA A 339 -10.80 34.01 18.84
C ALA A 339 -9.92 33.02 19.60
N THR A 340 -8.62 33.25 19.57
CA THR A 340 -7.63 32.49 20.35
C THR A 340 -6.82 33.40 21.24
N ASP A 341 -6.28 32.83 22.31
CA ASP A 341 -5.32 33.51 23.17
C ASP A 341 -3.91 33.55 22.54
N SER A 342 -2.95 34.15 23.25
CA SER A 342 -1.54 34.24 22.84
C SER A 342 -0.82 32.90 22.69
N LYS A 343 -1.46 31.80 23.08
CA LYS A 343 -0.95 30.43 22.95
C LYS A 343 -1.74 29.62 21.91
N GLY A 344 -2.76 30.21 21.27
CA GLY A 344 -3.55 29.57 20.24
C GLY A 344 -4.68 28.68 20.77
N PHE A 345 -5.15 28.91 22.00
CA PHE A 345 -6.25 28.15 22.58
C PHE A 345 -7.58 28.92 22.51
N THR A 346 -8.68 28.19 22.34
CA THR A 346 -10.04 28.74 22.43
C THR A 346 -10.34 29.21 23.85
N SER A 347 -11.43 29.98 24.02
CA SER A 347 -11.92 30.37 25.36
C SER A 347 -12.29 29.19 26.27
N LYS A 348 -12.36 27.98 25.71
CA LYS A 348 -12.65 26.72 26.41
C LYS A 348 -11.41 25.83 26.63
N GLY A 349 -10.25 26.26 26.16
CA GLY A 349 -8.99 25.56 26.41
C GLY A 349 -8.66 24.47 25.41
N LEU A 350 -9.27 24.46 24.22
CA LEU A 350 -8.86 23.59 23.11
C LEU A 350 -7.83 24.30 22.21
N PRO A 351 -6.78 23.62 21.74
CA PRO A 351 -5.85 24.20 20.78
C PRO A 351 -6.54 24.38 19.43
N VAL A 352 -6.21 25.47 18.73
CA VAL A 352 -6.69 25.72 17.36
C VAL A 352 -5.51 25.53 16.40
N PRO A 353 -5.48 24.44 15.62
CA PRO A 353 -4.44 24.21 14.63
C PRO A 353 -4.31 25.38 13.65
N GLN A 354 -3.07 25.77 13.33
CA GLN A 354 -2.80 26.71 12.25
C GLN A 354 -2.88 26.02 10.88
N TYR A 355 -2.61 24.73 10.82
CA TYR A 355 -2.68 23.94 9.59
C TYR A 355 -3.39 22.61 9.84
N TYR A 356 -4.10 22.14 8.81
CA TYR A 356 -4.62 20.79 8.72
C TYR A 356 -3.88 20.02 7.63
N PHE A 357 -3.84 18.71 7.77
CA PHE A 357 -3.15 17.84 6.83
C PHE A 357 -3.90 16.55 6.56
N ILE A 358 -3.57 15.96 5.40
CA ILE A 358 -4.05 14.65 4.96
C ILE A 358 -2.87 13.95 4.28
N ALA A 359 -2.51 12.75 4.73
CA ALA A 359 -1.61 11.84 4.04
C ALA A 359 -2.45 10.71 3.43
N VAL A 360 -2.24 10.39 2.16
CA VAL A 360 -2.93 9.31 1.46
C VAL A 360 -1.93 8.40 0.78
N LEU A 361 -2.11 7.10 0.96
CA LEU A 361 -1.46 6.02 0.23
C LEU A 361 -2.55 5.17 -0.42
N ALA A 362 -2.49 4.94 -1.72
CA ALA A 362 -3.43 4.06 -2.42
C ALA A 362 -2.69 2.90 -3.07
N HIS A 363 -3.16 1.68 -2.83
CA HIS A 363 -2.72 0.49 -3.53
C HIS A 363 -3.54 0.31 -4.81
N ARG A 364 -2.87 0.32 -5.95
CA ARG A 364 -3.47 0.21 -7.28
C ARG A 364 -4.08 -1.18 -7.47
N ALA A 365 -5.26 -1.22 -8.09
CA ALA A 365 -6.00 -2.46 -8.26
C ALA A 365 -5.21 -3.54 -9.02
N ASN A 366 -5.25 -4.76 -8.51
CA ASN A 366 -4.61 -5.95 -9.08
C ASN A 366 -3.07 -5.85 -9.20
N GLN A 367 -2.43 -4.97 -8.42
CA GLN A 367 -0.97 -4.88 -8.38
C GLN A 367 -0.40 -5.67 -7.18
N PRO A 368 0.85 -6.18 -7.27
CA PRO A 368 1.53 -6.83 -6.15
C PRO A 368 1.66 -5.89 -4.93
N VAL A 369 1.71 -6.42 -3.72
CA VAL A 369 1.79 -5.61 -2.48
C VAL A 369 3.22 -5.31 -2.02
N ASP A 370 4.22 -5.73 -2.78
CA ASP A 370 5.64 -5.75 -2.44
C ASP A 370 6.52 -4.94 -3.39
N ILE A 371 5.91 -4.16 -4.28
CA ILE A 371 6.61 -3.26 -5.20
C ILE A 371 6.09 -1.84 -5.01
N ALA A 372 7.00 -0.87 -4.95
CA ALA A 372 6.65 0.54 -4.74
C ALA A 372 5.72 1.10 -5.82
N THR A 373 5.93 0.68 -7.08
CA THR A 373 5.12 1.11 -8.23
C THR A 373 3.65 0.66 -8.17
N SER A 374 3.31 -0.29 -7.29
CA SER A 374 1.92 -0.66 -7.00
C SER A 374 1.17 0.38 -6.18
N TYR A 375 1.89 1.33 -5.60
CA TYR A 375 1.34 2.36 -4.74
C TYR A 375 1.41 3.72 -5.42
N GLN A 376 0.58 4.63 -4.92
CA GLN A 376 0.69 6.06 -5.19
C GLN A 376 0.36 6.80 -3.90
N THR A 377 1.05 7.91 -3.66
CA THR A 377 0.86 8.74 -2.47
C THR A 377 0.54 10.18 -2.86
N ILE A 378 -0.08 10.90 -1.92
CA ILE A 378 -0.23 12.34 -1.97
C ILE A 378 -0.48 12.88 -0.57
N GLY A 379 0.22 13.96 -0.22
CA GLY A 379 -0.03 14.74 0.97
C GLY A 379 -0.81 16.01 0.63
N PHE A 380 -1.58 16.52 1.60
CA PHE A 380 -2.17 17.85 1.53
C PHE A 380 -1.79 18.64 2.78
N TRP A 381 -1.32 19.87 2.57
CA TRP A 381 -1.01 20.82 3.64
C TRP A 381 -1.86 22.07 3.49
N VAL A 382 -2.76 22.30 4.44
CA VAL A 382 -3.83 23.28 4.30
C VAL A 382 -3.80 24.27 5.46
N GLU A 383 -3.73 25.56 5.14
CA GLU A 383 -3.76 26.62 6.17
C GLU A 383 -5.17 26.85 6.71
N HIS A 384 -5.28 27.01 8.03
CA HIS A 384 -6.54 27.26 8.71
C HIS A 384 -6.84 28.76 8.79
N ARG A 385 -7.68 29.24 7.88
CA ARG A 385 -8.04 30.67 7.72
C ARG A 385 -9.48 30.86 7.25
N ASP A 386 -10.07 32.02 7.54
CA ASP A 386 -11.49 32.31 7.24
C ASP A 386 -11.71 33.18 5.98
N ASP A 387 -10.63 33.64 5.34
CA ASP A 387 -10.62 34.60 4.23
C ASP A 387 -10.61 33.95 2.84
N TYR A 388 -10.67 32.61 2.75
CA TYR A 388 -10.75 31.90 1.47
C TYR A 388 -11.97 32.27 0.61
N GLY A 389 -13.05 32.77 1.23
CA GLY A 389 -14.26 33.21 0.52
C GLY A 389 -15.27 32.10 0.21
N TYR A 390 -15.06 30.86 0.68
CA TYR A 390 -15.99 29.75 0.49
C TYR A 390 -17.00 29.61 1.63
N THR A 391 -18.12 28.97 1.30
CA THR A 391 -19.18 28.58 2.26
C THR A 391 -19.68 27.18 1.93
N PHE A 392 -20.60 26.67 2.73
CA PHE A 392 -21.25 25.39 2.47
C PHE A 392 -22.01 25.36 1.12
N GLU A 393 -22.65 26.46 0.75
CA GLU A 393 -23.38 26.60 -0.51
C GLU A 393 -22.45 26.87 -1.70
N HIS A 394 -21.25 27.37 -1.44
CA HIS A 394 -20.24 27.74 -2.42
C HIS A 394 -18.87 27.18 -2.01
N PRO A 395 -18.69 25.84 -2.01
CA PRO A 395 -17.45 25.21 -1.59
C PRO A 395 -16.34 25.41 -2.63
N LEU A 396 -15.10 25.15 -2.24
CA LEU A 396 -13.96 25.09 -3.15
C LEU A 396 -14.22 24.05 -4.27
N ASN A 397 -13.80 24.33 -5.50
CA ASN A 397 -13.82 23.34 -6.57
C ASN A 397 -12.76 22.26 -6.29
N ARG A 398 -13.11 20.98 -6.41
CA ARG A 398 -12.18 19.87 -6.14
C ARG A 398 -10.88 19.98 -6.93
N ASP A 399 -10.91 20.44 -8.18
CA ASP A 399 -9.68 20.64 -8.97
C ASP A 399 -8.69 21.61 -8.30
N ASP A 400 -9.18 22.61 -7.57
CA ASP A 400 -8.37 23.63 -6.93
C ASP A 400 -7.66 23.10 -5.66
N THR A 401 -8.06 21.94 -5.14
CA THR A 401 -7.37 21.29 -4.01
C THR A 401 -5.92 20.89 -4.35
N LYS A 402 -5.61 20.70 -5.65
CA LYS A 402 -4.25 20.45 -6.17
C LYS A 402 -3.23 21.46 -5.68
N ALA A 403 -3.65 22.71 -5.44
CA ALA A 403 -2.77 23.78 -4.98
C ALA A 403 -2.16 23.52 -3.59
N ASN A 404 -2.73 22.58 -2.82
CA ASN A 404 -2.26 22.21 -1.48
C ASN A 404 -1.52 20.86 -1.46
N ALA A 405 -1.36 20.21 -2.63
CA ALA A 405 -0.73 18.90 -2.72
C ALA A 405 0.79 18.99 -2.55
N ILE A 406 1.34 18.10 -1.73
CA ILE A 406 2.77 17.97 -1.45
C ILE A 406 3.17 16.48 -1.38
N SER A 407 4.47 16.18 -1.38
CA SER A 407 4.95 14.82 -1.12
C SER A 407 4.74 14.44 0.34
N ILE A 408 4.84 13.15 0.66
CA ILE A 408 4.75 12.71 2.05
C ILE A 408 5.98 13.17 2.82
N ASP A 409 7.20 13.04 2.29
CA ASP A 409 8.43 13.61 2.89
C ASP A 409 8.28 15.09 3.30
N GLU A 410 7.68 15.91 2.43
CA GLU A 410 7.47 17.32 2.74
C GLU A 410 6.44 17.49 3.85
N LEU A 411 5.40 16.65 3.86
CA LEU A 411 4.37 16.67 4.90
C LEU A 411 4.93 16.23 6.25
N GLU A 412 5.76 15.20 6.29
CA GLU A 412 6.48 14.75 7.49
C GLU A 412 7.37 15.85 8.05
N SER A 413 8.15 16.50 7.19
CA SER A 413 8.98 17.65 7.56
C SER A 413 8.18 18.80 8.18
N LYS A 414 6.93 19.01 7.72
CA LYS A 414 6.04 20.05 8.26
C LYS A 414 5.33 19.65 9.55
N THR A 415 5.05 18.37 9.75
CA THR A 415 4.21 17.86 10.86
C THR A 415 5.02 17.23 11.99
N GLY A 416 6.24 16.77 11.72
CA GLY A 416 7.00 15.89 12.60
C GLY A 416 6.30 14.55 12.85
N ILE A 417 5.43 14.11 11.92
CA ILE A 417 4.78 12.81 11.92
C ILE A 417 5.47 11.98 10.84
N ASP A 418 5.86 10.76 11.18
CA ASP A 418 6.35 9.73 10.27
C ASP A 418 5.12 8.95 9.78
N PHE A 419 4.76 9.11 8.51
CA PHE A 419 3.56 8.49 7.92
C PHE A 419 3.94 7.15 7.28
N PHE A 420 2.96 6.26 7.12
CA PHE A 420 3.15 4.97 6.43
C PHE A 420 4.34 4.09 6.91
N CYS A 421 4.94 4.38 8.07
CA CYS A 421 6.04 3.64 8.75
C CYS A 421 5.92 2.12 8.82
N ASN A 422 4.73 1.57 8.60
CA ASN A 422 4.50 0.13 8.60
C ASN A 422 4.73 -0.51 7.21
N LEU A 423 4.91 0.30 6.16
CA LEU A 423 5.41 -0.16 4.86
C LEU A 423 6.85 -0.65 5.00
N PRO A 424 7.31 -1.61 4.18
CA PRO A 424 8.74 -1.90 4.14
C PRO A 424 9.55 -0.65 3.78
N ASP A 425 10.66 -0.35 4.48
CA ASP A 425 11.45 0.89 4.32
C ASP A 425 11.72 1.26 2.85
N TYR A 426 12.07 0.29 2.00
CA TYR A 426 12.35 0.56 0.58
C TYR A 426 11.11 0.97 -0.23
N ILE A 427 9.91 0.53 0.16
CA ILE A 427 8.64 0.98 -0.44
C ILE A 427 8.34 2.38 0.08
N GLU A 428 8.37 2.55 1.40
CA GLU A 428 8.15 3.83 2.08
C GLU A 428 9.02 4.93 1.48
N ASP A 429 10.35 4.77 1.52
CA ASP A 429 11.33 5.70 0.96
C ASP A 429 11.00 6.11 -0.50
N GLU A 430 10.57 5.15 -1.33
CA GLU A 430 10.28 5.40 -2.74
C GLU A 430 8.94 6.15 -2.91
N VAL A 431 7.89 5.67 -2.24
CA VAL A 431 6.53 6.22 -2.41
C VAL A 431 6.37 7.57 -1.73
N GLU A 432 7.13 7.89 -0.70
CA GLU A 432 6.98 9.15 0.05
C GLU A 432 7.72 10.33 -0.58
N SER A 433 8.81 10.03 -1.29
CA SER A 433 9.72 11.01 -1.89
C SER A 433 9.09 11.92 -2.95
N SER A 434 7.97 11.51 -3.55
CA SER A 434 7.32 12.27 -4.62
C SER A 434 5.82 11.96 -4.73
N TYR A 435 5.11 12.83 -5.46
CA TYR A 435 3.71 12.62 -5.82
C TYR A 435 3.49 13.05 -7.26
N ASN A 436 2.46 12.50 -7.91
CA ASN A 436 2.08 12.91 -9.25
C ASN A 436 0.58 13.23 -9.32
N LEU A 437 0.25 14.48 -9.66
CA LEU A 437 -1.14 14.94 -9.78
C LEU A 437 -1.95 14.17 -10.83
N THR A 438 -1.30 13.59 -11.85
CA THR A 438 -1.99 12.82 -12.90
C THR A 438 -2.42 11.43 -12.44
N ASP A 439 -1.90 10.96 -11.32
CA ASP A 439 -2.24 9.64 -10.77
C ASP A 439 -3.58 9.68 -10.02
N TRP A 440 -4.11 10.88 -9.76
CA TRP A 440 -5.32 11.11 -8.99
C TRP A 440 -6.44 11.69 -9.87
N ALA A 441 -7.66 11.23 -9.64
CA ALA A 441 -8.86 11.87 -10.19
C ALA A 441 -9.22 13.11 -9.37
N TRP A 442 -9.76 14.16 -9.96
CA TRP A 442 -10.09 15.41 -9.25
C TRP A 442 -11.55 15.83 -9.47
#